data_AF-A0A662TIW0-F1
#
_entry.id   AF-A0A662TIW0-F1
#
_cell.length_a   1.000
_cell.length_b   1.000
_cell.length_c   1.000
_cell.angle_alpha   90.00
_cell.angle_beta   90.00
_cell.angle_gamma   90.00
#
_symmetry.space_group_name_H-M   'P 1'
#
loop_
_entity.id
_entity.type
_entity.pdbx_description
1 polymer ?
#
loop_
_entity_poly.entity_id
_entity_poly.type
_entity_poly.pdbx_seq_one_letter_code
_entity_poly.pdbx_strand_id
1 'polypeptide(L)'
;VYTMEKPGGRFLMTHDFGYQFHEKSKASQIRCCFNYNHPGLSPHLPERFFQKEISAQLIKKCSTFIKILKIREKHKAIKYGSISNVWESGDNTYAYLQEYEDKKVVIVINLLDREATSYPDLSFLPRGSVLYDELSGETFNVNEPSNFKISVPRYGSRILALK
;
A
#
# COMPACT_ATOMS: atom_id res chain seq x y z
N VAL A 1 2.04 33.36 -24.63
CA VAL A 1 1.23 33.11 -23.41
C VAL A 1 1.09 31.61 -23.29
N TYR A 2 1.90 30.97 -22.44
CA TYR A 2 1.85 29.52 -22.23
C TYR A 2 0.83 29.23 -21.13
N THR A 3 -0.30 28.64 -21.48
CA THR A 3 -1.26 28.08 -20.52
C THR A 3 -0.67 26.79 -19.97
N MET A 4 -0.30 26.78 -18.69
CA MET A 4 -0.01 25.55 -17.97
C MET A 4 -1.30 24.75 -17.84
N GLU A 5 -1.40 23.60 -18.49
CA GLU A 5 -2.43 22.61 -18.19
C GLU A 5 -2.23 22.13 -16.74
N LYS A 6 -3.28 22.26 -15.93
CA LYS A 6 -3.30 21.70 -14.57
C LYS A 6 -3.09 20.18 -14.68
N PRO A 7 -2.17 19.56 -13.93
CA PRO A 7 -2.08 18.11 -13.89
C PRO A 7 -3.40 17.55 -13.34
N GLY A 8 -4.14 16.85 -14.19
CA GLY A 8 -5.38 16.18 -13.80
C GLY A 8 -5.08 15.13 -12.74
N GLY A 9 -5.49 15.38 -11.50
CA GLY A 9 -5.50 14.36 -10.46
C GLY A 9 -6.34 13.17 -10.94
N ARG A 10 -5.80 11.96 -10.88
CA ARG A 10 -6.60 10.75 -11.11
C ARG A 10 -7.40 10.49 -9.84
N PHE A 11 -8.67 10.89 -9.82
CA PHE A 11 -9.57 10.70 -8.68
C PHE A 11 -10.35 9.38 -8.83
N LEU A 12 -10.52 8.64 -7.73
CA LEU A 12 -11.43 7.49 -7.67
C LEU A 12 -12.70 7.79 -6.85
N MET A 13 -12.80 8.99 -6.26
CA MET A 13 -13.96 9.48 -5.52
C MET A 13 -14.10 11.00 -5.73
N THR A 14 -15.18 11.38 -6.39
CA THR A 14 -15.81 12.71 -6.24
C THR A 14 -17.13 12.50 -5.49
N HIS A 15 -17.81 13.58 -5.12
CA HIS A 15 -19.16 13.51 -4.55
C HIS A 15 -20.18 12.79 -5.47
N ASP A 16 -19.83 12.57 -6.74
CA ASP A 16 -20.69 12.00 -7.77
C ASP A 16 -20.51 10.49 -8.02
N PHE A 17 -19.41 9.87 -7.57
CA PHE A 17 -19.17 8.44 -7.80
C PHE A 17 -18.57 7.75 -6.56
N GLY A 18 -19.29 6.79 -5.98
CA GLY A 18 -18.67 5.73 -5.17
C GLY A 18 -19.31 5.31 -3.85
N TYR A 19 -20.46 5.87 -3.44
CA TYR A 19 -21.05 5.49 -2.14
C TYR A 19 -21.54 4.04 -2.06
N GLN A 20 -22.00 3.45 -3.18
CA GLN A 20 -22.58 2.10 -3.18
C GLN A 20 -21.57 0.96 -2.94
N PHE A 21 -20.25 1.23 -3.04
CA PHE A 21 -19.22 0.18 -2.87
C PHE A 21 -18.79 -0.01 -1.41
N HIS A 22 -19.04 0.97 -0.53
CA HIS A 22 -18.60 0.98 0.86
C HIS A 22 -19.50 0.17 1.80
N GLU A 23 -20.74 -0.11 1.42
CA GLU A 23 -21.70 -0.77 2.31
C GLU A 23 -21.51 -2.29 2.42
N LYS A 24 -20.77 -2.95 1.52
CA LYS A 24 -20.77 -4.43 1.45
C LYS A 24 -19.43 -5.16 1.47
N SER A 25 -18.26 -4.50 1.48
CA SER A 25 -16.99 -5.25 1.32
C SER A 25 -15.87 -4.92 2.31
N LYS A 26 -15.15 -5.97 2.73
CA LYS A 26 -13.85 -5.91 3.43
C LYS A 26 -12.72 -5.34 2.54
N ALA A 27 -13.00 -5.09 1.25
CA ALA A 27 -12.08 -4.54 0.26
C ALA A 27 -11.68 -3.06 0.51
N SER A 28 -12.30 -2.39 1.48
CA SER A 28 -11.98 -0.98 1.79
C SER A 28 -10.54 -0.77 2.29
N GLN A 29 -9.96 -1.74 3.01
CA GLN A 29 -8.59 -1.62 3.54
C GLN A 29 -7.55 -1.66 2.42
N ILE A 30 -7.70 -2.60 1.48
CA ILE A 30 -6.84 -2.73 0.31
C ILE A 30 -6.94 -1.51 -0.60
N ARG A 31 -8.16 -1.00 -0.83
CA ARG A 31 -8.38 0.18 -1.68
C ARG A 31 -7.73 1.43 -1.09
N CYS A 32 -7.67 1.56 0.24
CA CYS A 32 -6.86 2.57 0.91
C CYS A 32 -5.35 2.32 0.70
N CYS A 33 -4.83 1.11 0.89
CA CYS A 33 -3.40 0.86 0.62
C CYS A 33 -3.01 1.18 -0.83
N PHE A 34 -3.85 0.80 -1.81
CA PHE A 34 -3.56 1.01 -3.23
C PHE A 34 -3.61 2.50 -3.63
N ASN A 35 -4.66 3.22 -3.24
CA ASN A 35 -4.82 4.64 -3.60
C ASN A 35 -3.76 5.54 -2.95
N TYR A 36 -3.30 5.17 -1.75
CA TYR A 36 -2.36 6.00 -0.98
C TYR A 36 -0.91 5.66 -1.24
N ASN A 37 -0.60 4.56 -1.92
CA ASN A 37 0.77 4.25 -2.32
C ASN A 37 1.05 4.65 -3.77
N HIS A 38 0.07 5.11 -4.57
CA HIS A 38 0.35 5.55 -5.95
C HIS A 38 0.78 7.03 -6.01
N PRO A 39 1.89 7.38 -6.70
CA PRO A 39 2.28 8.76 -6.97
C PRO A 39 1.19 9.51 -7.74
N GLY A 40 0.92 10.77 -7.36
CA GLY A 40 -0.02 11.67 -8.06
C GLY A 40 -1.47 11.74 -7.53
N LEU A 41 -1.83 10.96 -6.51
CA LEU A 41 -3.15 11.00 -5.87
C LEU A 41 -3.14 11.88 -4.60
N SER A 42 -3.97 12.92 -4.58
CA SER A 42 -4.20 13.81 -3.42
C SER A 42 -5.30 13.25 -2.51
N PRO A 43 -5.09 13.18 -1.18
CA PRO A 43 -6.04 12.55 -0.27
C PRO A 43 -7.12 13.54 0.17
N HIS A 44 -8.35 13.38 -0.34
CA HIS A 44 -9.52 14.10 0.18
C HIS A 44 -10.40 13.13 0.97
N LEU A 45 -10.53 13.37 2.27
CA LEU A 45 -11.48 12.67 3.15
C LEU A 45 -12.85 13.32 3.02
N PRO A 46 -13.93 12.57 2.77
CA PRO A 46 -15.28 13.12 2.82
C PRO A 46 -15.66 13.55 4.23
N GLU A 47 -16.19 14.76 4.37
CA GLU A 47 -16.62 15.41 5.61
C GLU A 47 -17.64 14.59 6.42
N ARG A 48 -18.38 13.68 5.78
CA ARG A 48 -19.38 12.79 6.41
C ARG A 48 -18.79 11.67 7.30
N PHE A 49 -17.47 11.51 7.37
CA PHE A 49 -16.84 10.56 8.30
C PHE A 49 -17.06 10.92 9.79
N PHE A 50 -17.47 12.16 10.09
CA PHE A 50 -17.57 12.67 11.47
C PHE A 50 -18.95 12.53 12.14
N GLN A 51 -19.98 12.01 11.47
CA GLN A 51 -21.38 12.21 11.91
C GLN A 51 -22.25 10.96 12.16
N LYS A 52 -21.68 9.78 12.38
CA LYS A 52 -22.46 8.58 12.77
C LYS A 52 -21.85 7.87 13.97
N GLU A 53 -22.71 7.24 14.78
CA GLU A 53 -22.33 6.31 15.86
C GLU A 53 -21.14 5.46 15.44
N ILE A 54 -20.06 5.61 16.19
CA ILE A 54 -18.76 5.12 15.79
C ILE A 54 -18.70 3.61 16.04
N SER A 55 -19.05 2.82 15.02
CA SER A 55 -18.87 1.37 15.09
C SER A 55 -17.38 1.02 15.23
N ALA A 56 -17.05 -0.06 15.96
CA ALA A 56 -15.68 -0.55 16.10
C ALA A 56 -15.00 -0.82 14.73
N GLN A 57 -15.81 -1.19 13.71
CA GLN A 57 -15.32 -1.34 12.34
C GLN A 57 -14.90 0.00 11.71
N LEU A 58 -15.63 1.08 11.96
CA LEU A 58 -15.28 2.42 11.48
C LEU A 58 -13.99 2.92 12.16
N ILE A 59 -13.85 2.74 13.47
CA ILE A 59 -12.60 3.05 14.21
C ILE A 59 -11.42 2.29 13.61
N LYS A 60 -11.58 0.97 13.39
CA LYS A 60 -10.54 0.12 12.84
C LYS A 60 -10.16 0.54 11.41
N LYS A 61 -11.12 0.96 10.59
CA LYS A 61 -10.86 1.50 9.25
C LYS A 61 -10.10 2.82 9.34
N CYS A 62 -10.53 3.74 10.19
CA CYS A 62 -9.86 5.03 10.40
C CYS A 62 -8.45 4.87 10.99
N SER A 63 -8.21 3.93 11.90
CA SER A 63 -6.89 3.70 12.49
C SER A 63 -5.90 3.12 11.48
N THR A 64 -6.35 2.14 10.67
CA THR A 64 -5.58 1.60 9.54
C THR A 64 -5.22 2.72 8.55
N PHE A 65 -6.21 3.57 8.27
CA PHE A 65 -6.07 4.69 7.37
C PHE A 65 -5.04 5.72 7.85
N ILE A 66 -5.14 6.17 9.10
CA ILE A 66 -4.15 7.07 9.74
C ILE A 66 -2.76 6.45 9.73
N LYS A 67 -2.65 5.13 9.95
CA LYS A 67 -1.36 4.43 9.92
C LYS A 67 -0.72 4.49 8.53
N ILE A 68 -1.48 4.24 7.46
CA ILE A 68 -0.98 4.33 6.08
C ILE A 68 -0.54 5.76 5.74
N LEU A 69 -1.30 6.78 6.16
CA LEU A 69 -0.91 8.17 5.97
C LEU A 69 0.43 8.50 6.65
N LYS A 70 0.60 8.07 7.90
CA LYS A 70 1.87 8.26 8.64
C LYS A 70 3.05 7.56 7.95
N ILE A 71 2.83 6.35 7.42
CA ILE A 71 3.84 5.60 6.66
C ILE A 71 4.20 6.37 5.38
N ARG A 72 3.21 6.83 4.62
CA ARG A 72 3.43 7.66 3.42
C ARG A 72 4.17 8.95 3.76
N GLU A 73 3.90 9.57 4.90
CA GLU A 73 4.61 10.76 5.35
C GLU A 73 6.08 10.52 5.68
N LYS A 74 6.37 9.39 6.31
CA LYS A 74 7.72 8.96 6.69
C LYS A 74 8.59 8.57 5.49
N HIS A 75 8.00 7.95 4.47
CA HIS A 75 8.74 7.37 3.34
C HIS A 75 8.60 8.19 2.07
N LYS A 76 9.64 8.96 1.72
CA LYS A 76 9.69 9.73 0.46
C LYS A 76 9.50 8.85 -0.78
N ALA A 77 10.02 7.61 -0.75
CA ALA A 77 9.82 6.62 -1.81
C ALA A 77 8.33 6.38 -2.10
N ILE A 78 7.47 6.38 -1.08
CA ILE A 78 6.02 6.17 -1.26
C ILE A 78 5.33 7.39 -1.91
N LYS A 79 5.89 8.59 -1.70
CA LYS A 79 5.32 9.85 -2.21
C LYS A 79 5.78 10.17 -3.63
N TYR A 80 7.06 9.96 -3.90
CA TYR A 80 7.76 10.50 -5.05
C TYR A 80 8.52 9.45 -5.86
N GLY A 81 8.54 8.20 -5.39
CA GLY A 81 9.33 7.15 -6.00
C GLY A 81 8.75 6.64 -7.32
N SER A 82 9.65 6.10 -8.14
CA SER A 82 9.29 5.30 -9.30
C SER A 82 8.75 3.94 -8.84
N ILE A 83 7.86 3.35 -9.63
CA ILE A 83 7.27 2.04 -9.37
C ILE A 83 7.89 1.02 -10.32
N SER A 84 8.34 -0.12 -9.80
CA SER A 84 8.76 -1.28 -10.59
C SER A 84 8.12 -2.57 -10.07
N ASN A 85 7.79 -3.49 -10.96
CA ASN A 85 7.25 -4.79 -10.58
C ASN A 85 8.36 -5.65 -9.95
N VAL A 86 8.07 -6.30 -8.83
CA VAL A 86 8.97 -7.29 -8.20
C VAL A 86 8.29 -8.63 -7.96
N TRP A 87 7.02 -8.81 -8.36
CA TRP A 87 6.37 -10.11 -8.25
C TRP A 87 6.98 -11.09 -9.25
N GLU A 88 7.48 -12.23 -8.76
CA GLU A 88 8.07 -13.27 -9.59
C GLU A 88 7.19 -14.52 -9.65
N SER A 89 6.72 -15.01 -8.49
CA SER A 89 5.85 -16.21 -8.45
C SER A 89 5.01 -16.32 -7.18
N GLY A 90 4.22 -17.40 -7.10
CA GLY A 90 3.33 -17.71 -5.97
C GLY A 90 1.86 -17.51 -6.29
N ASP A 91 1.06 -17.24 -5.27
CA ASP A 91 -0.32 -16.80 -5.43
C ASP A 91 -0.37 -15.43 -6.12
N ASN A 92 -1.51 -15.12 -6.77
CA ASN A 92 -1.71 -13.89 -7.55
C ASN A 92 -1.83 -12.65 -6.65
N THR A 93 -0.71 -12.21 -6.09
CA THR A 93 -0.53 -10.99 -5.32
C THR A 93 0.08 -9.89 -6.19
N TYR A 94 -0.14 -8.63 -5.83
CA TYR A 94 0.58 -7.52 -6.44
C TYR A 94 1.81 -7.20 -5.60
N ALA A 95 3.02 -7.40 -6.14
CA ALA A 95 4.26 -6.99 -5.49
C ALA A 95 5.01 -5.98 -6.35
N TYR A 96 5.34 -4.82 -5.78
CA TYR A 96 6.09 -3.79 -6.47
C TYR A 96 7.08 -3.09 -5.52
N LEU A 97 8.16 -2.60 -6.10
CA LEU A 97 9.13 -1.74 -5.45
C LEU A 97 8.77 -0.28 -5.72
N GLN A 98 8.89 0.55 -4.69
CA GLN A 98 9.00 1.99 -4.83
C GLN A 98 10.38 2.47 -4.43
N GLU A 99 11.00 3.22 -5.34
CA GLU A 99 12.36 3.70 -5.17
C GLU A 99 12.44 5.20 -5.38
N TYR A 100 13.07 5.89 -4.42
CA TYR A 100 13.40 7.31 -4.52
C TYR A 100 14.77 7.54 -3.89
N GLU A 101 15.73 7.99 -4.69
CA GLU A 101 17.14 8.12 -4.29
C GLU A 101 17.67 6.78 -3.75
N ASP A 102 18.16 6.73 -2.51
CA ASP A 102 18.66 5.53 -1.84
C ASP A 102 17.55 4.75 -1.10
N LYS A 103 16.31 5.24 -1.10
CA LYS A 103 15.20 4.67 -0.34
C LYS A 103 14.40 3.69 -1.19
N LYS A 104 14.30 2.46 -0.70
CA LYS A 104 13.56 1.35 -1.32
C LYS A 104 12.48 0.84 -0.38
N VAL A 105 11.25 0.74 -0.88
CA VAL A 105 10.11 0.18 -0.14
C VAL A 105 9.41 -0.84 -1.03
N VAL A 106 9.31 -2.08 -0.56
CA VAL A 106 8.59 -3.15 -1.26
C VAL A 106 7.18 -3.25 -0.70
N ILE A 107 6.19 -3.23 -1.58
CA ILE A 107 4.79 -3.31 -1.21
C ILE A 107 4.19 -4.56 -1.83
N VAL A 108 3.61 -5.42 -0.99
CA VAL A 108 2.94 -6.65 -1.41
C VAL A 108 1.48 -6.60 -0.98
N ILE A 109 0.56 -6.85 -1.90
CA ILE A 109 -0.89 -6.74 -1.70
C ILE A 109 -1.57 -8.04 -2.10
N ASN A 110 -2.38 -8.57 -1.19
CA ASN A 110 -3.20 -9.75 -1.43
C ASN A 110 -4.68 -9.36 -1.60
N LEU A 111 -5.25 -9.62 -2.77
CA LEU A 111 -6.67 -9.39 -3.07
C LEU A 111 -7.55 -10.64 -2.86
N LEU A 112 -6.98 -11.76 -2.45
CA LEU A 112 -7.68 -13.03 -2.25
C LEU A 112 -8.38 -13.06 -0.89
N ASP A 113 -9.51 -13.78 -0.78
CA ASP A 113 -10.19 -14.07 0.51
C ASP A 113 -9.52 -15.20 1.30
N ARG A 114 -8.25 -15.48 1.00
CA ARG A 114 -7.40 -16.44 1.72
C ARG A 114 -6.02 -15.84 1.89
N GLU A 115 -5.26 -16.37 2.84
CA GLU A 115 -3.84 -16.06 2.93
C GLU A 115 -3.13 -16.45 1.62
N ALA A 116 -2.22 -15.60 1.18
CA ALA A 116 -1.49 -15.76 -0.07
C ALA A 116 0.01 -15.83 0.20
N THR A 117 0.69 -16.74 -0.50
CA THR A 117 2.15 -16.81 -0.53
C THR A 117 2.67 -16.09 -1.77
N SER A 118 3.55 -15.10 -1.60
CA SER A 118 4.23 -14.41 -2.69
C SER A 118 5.73 -14.67 -2.64
N TYR A 119 6.33 -14.77 -3.82
CA TYR A 119 7.77 -14.79 -4.00
C TYR A 119 8.18 -13.55 -4.81
N PRO A 120 8.46 -12.40 -4.17
CA PRO A 120 9.01 -11.26 -4.87
C PRO A 120 10.52 -11.40 -5.09
N ASP A 121 11.02 -10.96 -6.24
CA ASP A 121 12.44 -10.86 -6.54
C ASP A 121 13.03 -9.63 -5.83
N LEU A 122 13.88 -9.89 -4.84
CA LEU A 122 14.59 -8.87 -4.06
C LEU A 122 16.08 -8.84 -4.38
N SER A 123 16.51 -9.35 -5.54
CA SER A 123 17.94 -9.43 -5.93
C SER A 123 18.69 -8.09 -5.92
N PHE A 124 17.96 -6.97 -5.90
CA PHE A 124 18.53 -5.62 -5.70
C PHE A 124 18.97 -5.32 -4.25
N LEU A 125 18.70 -6.22 -3.29
CA LEU A 125 19.13 -6.13 -1.90
C LEU A 125 20.29 -7.09 -1.61
N PRO A 126 21.26 -6.69 -0.77
CA PRO A 126 22.32 -7.61 -0.35
C PRO A 126 21.76 -8.73 0.52
N ARG A 127 22.35 -9.92 0.38
CA ARG A 127 22.06 -11.07 1.24
C ARG A 127 22.29 -10.71 2.71
N GLY A 128 21.36 -11.09 3.58
CA GLY A 128 21.38 -10.75 5.00
C GLY A 128 20.72 -9.41 5.34
N SER A 129 20.13 -8.72 4.35
CA SER A 129 19.28 -7.55 4.60
C SER A 129 18.11 -7.89 5.50
N VAL A 130 17.72 -6.94 6.35
CA VAL A 130 16.54 -7.07 7.22
C VAL A 130 15.48 -6.09 6.75
N LEU A 131 14.33 -6.62 6.36
CA LEU A 131 13.15 -5.85 6.01
C LEU A 131 12.23 -5.71 7.23
N TYR A 132 11.69 -4.53 7.43
CA TYR A 132 10.72 -4.21 8.47
C TYR A 132 9.37 -3.90 7.84
N ASP A 133 8.32 -4.60 8.27
CA ASP A 133 6.95 -4.33 7.84
C ASP A 133 6.34 -3.21 8.67
N GLU A 134 6.16 -2.04 8.06
CA GLU A 134 5.59 -0.87 8.72
C GLU A 134 4.13 -1.07 9.17
N LEU A 135 3.41 -2.04 8.58
CA LEU A 135 2.01 -2.33 8.93
C LEU A 135 1.88 -3.25 10.15
N SER A 136 2.72 -4.26 10.29
CA SER A 136 2.63 -5.24 11.40
C SER A 136 3.69 -5.01 12.49
N GLY A 137 4.82 -4.40 12.15
CA GLY A 137 6.01 -4.34 12.99
C GLY A 137 6.90 -5.59 12.92
N GLU A 138 6.56 -6.56 12.07
CA GLU A 138 7.34 -7.77 11.86
C GLU A 138 8.62 -7.48 11.07
N THR A 139 9.63 -8.35 11.25
CA THR A 139 10.91 -8.27 10.54
C THR A 139 11.16 -9.55 9.74
N PHE A 140 11.73 -9.39 8.55
CA PHE A 140 12.02 -10.47 7.63
C PHE A 140 13.49 -10.44 7.20
N ASN A 141 14.20 -11.54 7.38
CA ASN A 141 15.58 -11.68 6.94
C ASN A 141 15.62 -12.13 5.49
N VAL A 142 16.30 -11.38 4.64
CA VAL A 142 16.47 -11.67 3.21
C VAL A 142 17.74 -12.50 3.02
N ASN A 143 17.62 -13.81 3.28
CA ASN A 143 18.73 -14.76 3.13
C ASN A 143 18.89 -15.26 1.70
N GLU A 144 17.81 -15.28 0.92
CA GLU A 144 17.78 -15.66 -0.49
C GLU A 144 16.96 -14.62 -1.26
N PRO A 145 17.58 -13.51 -1.70
CA PRO A 145 16.85 -12.39 -2.31
C PRO A 145 16.05 -12.78 -3.55
N SER A 146 16.56 -13.69 -4.38
CA SER A 146 15.90 -14.19 -5.60
C SER A 146 14.84 -15.26 -5.34
N ASN A 147 14.59 -15.63 -4.07
CA ASN A 147 13.59 -16.63 -3.68
C ASN A 147 12.96 -16.24 -2.35
N PHE A 148 12.78 -14.94 -2.14
CA PHE A 148 12.27 -14.43 -0.88
C PHE A 148 10.78 -14.80 -0.76
N LYS A 149 10.42 -15.51 0.31
CA LYS A 149 9.04 -15.94 0.55
C LYS A 149 8.37 -15.05 1.57
N ILE A 150 7.16 -14.57 1.26
CA ILE A 150 6.33 -13.83 2.22
C ILE A 150 4.87 -14.31 2.22
N SER A 151 4.30 -14.39 3.44
CA SER A 151 2.87 -14.60 3.63
C SER A 151 2.13 -13.28 3.81
N VAL A 152 1.05 -13.11 3.05
CA VAL A 152 0.20 -11.93 3.10
C VAL A 152 -1.23 -12.34 3.50
N PRO A 153 -1.76 -11.82 4.62
CA PRO A 153 -3.10 -12.14 5.07
C PRO A 153 -4.18 -11.87 4.01
N ARG A 154 -5.31 -12.58 4.11
CA ARG A 154 -6.49 -12.35 3.26
C ARG A 154 -6.85 -10.86 3.21
N TYR A 155 -7.07 -10.33 2.01
CA TYR A 155 -7.37 -8.91 1.81
C TYR A 155 -6.40 -7.94 2.51
N GLY A 156 -5.14 -8.35 2.66
CA GLY A 156 -4.10 -7.65 3.41
C GLY A 156 -2.98 -7.12 2.54
N SER A 157 -2.02 -6.47 3.18
CA SER A 157 -0.81 -5.98 2.54
C SER A 157 0.37 -5.98 3.51
N ARG A 158 1.58 -5.94 2.96
CA ARG A 158 2.84 -5.75 3.66
C ARG A 158 3.57 -4.55 3.06
N ILE A 159 4.11 -3.66 3.89
CA ILE A 159 4.93 -2.52 3.44
C ILE A 159 6.30 -2.68 4.06
N LEU A 160 7.22 -3.22 3.28
CA LEU A 160 8.56 -3.62 3.70
C LEU A 160 9.56 -2.51 3.39
N ALA A 161 10.16 -1.93 4.41
CA ALA A 161 11.27 -1.00 4.27
C ALA A 161 12.56 -1.65 4.78
N LEU A 162 13.70 -1.25 4.23
CA LEU A 162 15.00 -1.66 4.77
C LEU A 162 15.18 -1.04 6.17
N LYS A 163 15.64 -1.86 7.13
CA LYS A 163 15.91 -1.43 8.51
C LYS A 163 17.24 -0.71 8.65
#